data_AF-A0A1Z2L3M4-F1
#
_entry.id   AF-A0A1Z2L3M4-F1
#
_cell.length_a   1.000
_cell.length_b   1.000
_cell.length_c   1.000
_cell.angle_alpha   90.00
_cell.angle_beta   90.00
_cell.angle_gamma   90.00
#
_symmetry.space_group_name_H-M   'P 1'
#
loop_
_entity.id
_entity.type
_entity.pdbx_description
1 polymer ?
#
loop_
_entity_poly.entity_id
_entity_poly.type
_entity_poly.pdbx_seq_one_letter_code
_entity_poly.pdbx_strand_id
1 'polypeptide(L)' 'MTYQTEGYRIGATVVGTRGGAAGMPDVVGVTRRRDRSRYLVKGAASGLRWWAEQADLRIATAEERQEYGLGEVTA' A
#
# COMPACT_ATOMS: atom_id res chain seq x y z
N MET A 1 11.33 11.72 20.98
CA MET A 1 11.68 11.69 19.54
C MET A 1 11.23 10.35 18.99
N THR A 2 10.06 10.30 18.35
CA THR A 2 9.40 9.06 17.97
C THR A 2 9.90 8.63 16.58
N TYR A 3 11.06 7.96 16.54
CA TYR A 3 11.54 7.27 15.34
C TYR A 3 10.70 6.00 15.13
N GLN A 4 9.46 6.17 14.68
CA GLN A 4 8.65 5.08 14.15
C GLN A 4 8.63 5.19 12.62
N THR A 5 9.75 4.81 11.99
CA THR A 5 9.70 4.41 10.58
C THR A 5 9.80 2.89 10.53
N GLU A 6 8.96 2.20 11.31
CA GLU A 6 8.64 0.82 11.00
C GLU A 6 7.89 0.86 9.67
N GLY A 7 8.58 0.49 8.59
CA GLY A 7 8.00 0.45 7.26
C GLY A 7 6.74 -0.43 7.19
N TYR A 8 6.04 -0.39 6.06
CA TYR A 8 4.75 -1.10 5.92
C TYR A 8 4.91 -2.61 6.12
N ARG A 9 4.00 -3.21 6.91
CA ARG A 9 3.96 -4.67 7.13
C ARG A 9 3.49 -5.38 5.86
N ILE A 10 3.95 -6.61 5.66
CA ILE A 10 3.38 -7.49 4.62
C ILE A 10 1.93 -7.78 5.01
N GLY A 11 1.02 -7.65 4.06
CA GLY A 11 -0.43 -7.69 4.26
C GLY A 11 -1.07 -6.32 4.50
N ALA A 12 -0.28 -5.27 4.78
CA ALA A 12 -0.85 -3.95 5.04
C ALA A 12 -1.52 -3.35 3.80
N THR A 13 -2.71 -2.76 4.00
CA THR A 13 -3.42 -1.98 2.98
C THR A 13 -2.94 -0.53 3.00
N VAL A 14 -2.38 -0.09 1.88
CA VAL A 14 -1.83 1.25 1.66
C VAL A 14 -2.36 1.81 0.34
N VAL A 15 -2.10 3.07 0.04
CA VAL A 15 -2.43 3.70 -1.24
C VAL A 15 -1.16 3.99 -2.00
N GLY A 16 -1.06 3.44 -3.22
CA GLY A 16 0.02 3.73 -4.15
C GLY A 16 -0.35 4.90 -5.04
N THR A 17 0.36 6.02 -4.93
CA THR A 17 0.03 7.26 -5.66
C THR A 17 0.57 7.31 -7.08
N ARG A 18 1.51 6.42 -7.43
CA ARG A 18 2.27 6.51 -8.70
C ARG A 18 2.26 5.26 -9.58
N GLY A 19 1.57 4.19 -9.17
CA GLY A 19 1.65 2.90 -9.89
C GLY A 19 0.33 2.23 -10.22
N GLY A 20 -0.81 2.88 -9.98
CA GLY A 20 -2.12 2.40 -10.44
C GLY A 20 -2.26 2.43 -11.96
N ALA A 21 -3.36 1.87 -12.46
CA ALA A 21 -3.72 1.98 -13.87
C ALA A 21 -3.72 3.47 -14.29
N ALA A 22 -2.98 3.80 -15.35
CA ALA A 22 -2.83 5.17 -15.88
C ALA A 22 -2.19 6.20 -14.92
N GLY A 23 -1.43 5.76 -13.90
CA GLY A 23 -0.76 6.68 -12.97
C GLY A 23 -1.71 7.33 -11.95
N MET A 24 -2.92 6.77 -11.80
CA MET A 24 -3.87 7.18 -10.77
C MET A 24 -3.53 6.52 -9.41
N PRO A 25 -3.93 7.14 -8.29
CA PRO A 25 -3.82 6.50 -6.99
C PRO A 25 -4.68 5.23 -6.95
N ASP A 26 -4.12 4.13 -6.46
CA ASP A 26 -4.80 2.84 -6.34
C ASP A 26 -4.58 2.29 -4.92
N VAL A 27 -5.64 1.75 -4.31
CA VAL A 27 -5.55 1.09 -3.02
C VAL A 27 -4.87 -0.26 -3.22
N VAL A 28 -3.75 -0.47 -2.55
CA VAL A 28 -2.86 -1.60 -2.79
C VAL A 28 -2.54 -2.35 -1.50
N GLY A 29 -2.42 -3.67 -1.60
CA GLY A 29 -1.91 -4.51 -0.53
C GLY A 29 -0.40 -4.69 -0.66
N VAL A 30 0.34 -4.52 0.44
CA VAL A 30 1.77 -4.85 0.49
C VAL A 30 1.94 -6.36 0.49
N THR A 31 2.47 -6.92 -0.60
CA THR A 31 2.65 -8.37 -0.76
C THR A 31 4.07 -8.82 -0.45
N ARG A 32 5.06 -7.94 -0.60
CA ARG A 32 6.46 -8.24 -0.30
C ARG A 32 7.21 -6.96 0.07
N ARG A 33 8.22 -7.08 0.92
CA ARG A 33 9.21 -6.03 1.16
C ARG A 33 10.55 -6.47 0.61
N ARG A 34 11.20 -5.62 -0.19
CA ARG A 34 12.58 -5.87 -0.66
C ARG A 34 13.58 -5.21 0.29
N ASP A 35 13.34 -3.93 0.58
CA ASP A 35 14.18 -3.06 1.40
C ASP A 35 13.30 -2.19 2.30
N ARG A 36 13.90 -1.38 3.19
CA ARG A 36 13.14 -0.46 4.05
C ARG A 36 12.28 0.54 3.27
N SER A 37 12.69 0.88 2.05
CA SER A 37 12.03 1.89 1.22
C SER A 37 11.32 1.32 0.00
N ARG A 38 11.28 -0.01 -0.21
CA ARG A 38 10.72 -0.59 -1.45
C ARG A 38 9.85 -1.82 -1.19
N TYR A 39 8.63 -1.75 -1.70
CA TYR A 39 7.56 -2.71 -1.44
C TYR A 39 6.94 -3.18 -2.76
N LEU A 40 6.69 -4.49 -2.87
CA LEU A 40 5.88 -5.05 -3.93
C LEU A 40 4.43 -4.93 -3.50
N VAL A 41 3.67 -4.15 -4.23
CA VAL A 41 2.26 -3.92 -3.92
C VAL A 41 1.39 -4.53 -5.00
N LYS A 42 0.17 -4.93 -4.63
CA LYS A 42 -0.85 -5.41 -5.55
C LYS A 42 -2.05 -4.48 -5.48
N GLY A 43 -2.40 -3.85 -6.58
CA GLY A 43 -3.59 -3.02 -6.69
C GLY A 43 -4.85 -3.83 -6.48
N ALA A 44 -5.76 -3.34 -5.64
CA ALA A 44 -7.03 -3.99 -5.36
C ALA A 44 -8.02 -3.78 -6.50
N ALA A 45 -8.04 -2.57 -7.07
CA ALA A 45 -8.89 -2.24 -8.22
C ALA A 45 -8.32 -2.82 -9.51
N SER A 46 -7.05 -2.54 -9.75
CA SER A 46 -6.38 -2.89 -11.00
C SER A 46 -5.93 -4.36 -11.06
N GLY A 47 -5.74 -5.03 -9.92
CA GLY A 47 -5.17 -6.39 -9.82
C GLY A 47 -3.67 -6.48 -10.16
N LEU A 48 -3.09 -5.39 -10.68
CA LEU A 48 -1.70 -5.27 -11.11
C LEU A 48 -0.73 -5.33 -9.93
N ARG A 49 0.49 -5.79 -10.19
CA ARG A 49 1.58 -5.83 -9.21
C ARG A 49 2.73 -4.97 -9.71
N TRP A 50 3.26 -4.12 -8.84
CA TRP A 50 4.44 -3.32 -9.15
C TRP A 50 5.25 -3.01 -7.90
N TRP A 51 6.51 -2.63 -8.11
CA TRP A 51 7.38 -2.16 -7.04
C TRP A 51 7.12 -0.67 -6.81
N ALA A 52 6.69 -0.33 -5.60
CA ALA A 52 6.50 1.05 -5.15
C ALA A 52 7.54 1.42 -4.10
N GLU A 53 7.98 2.67 -4.11
CA GLU A 53 8.83 3.20 -3.04
C GLU A 53 7.97 3.67 -1.87
N GLN A 54 8.54 3.69 -0.66
CA GLN A 54 7.84 4.15 0.54
C GLN A 54 7.28 5.57 0.37
N ALA A 55 7.97 6.43 -0.38
CA ALA A 55 7.54 7.80 -0.67
C ALA A 55 6.31 7.86 -1.59
N ASP A 56 6.09 6.84 -2.43
CA ASP A 56 4.91 6.72 -3.30
C ASP A 56 3.76 5.94 -2.62
N LEU A 57 3.92 5.60 -1.34
CA LEU A 57 2.96 4.85 -0.56
C LEU A 57 2.51 5.68 0.65
N ARG A 58 1.19 5.74 0.87
CA ARG A 58 0.62 6.30 2.09
C ARG A 58 -0.31 5.32 2.77
N ILE A 59 -0.55 5.49 4.06
CA ILE A 59 -1.55 4.70 4.78
C ILE A 59 -2.93 4.98 4.16
N ALA A 60 -3.67 3.91 3.85
CA ALA A 60 -5.06 4.02 3.41
C ALA A 60 -5.96 4.44 4.58
N THR A 61 -6.88 5.39 4.33
CA THR A 61 -7.86 5.82 5.34
C THR A 61 -8.89 4.72 5.62
N ALA A 62 -9.64 4.84 6.71
CA ALA A 62 -10.71 3.89 7.03
C ALA A 62 -11.81 3.85 5.96
N GLU A 63 -12.06 4.98 5.29
CA GLU A 63 -13.02 5.10 4.18
C GLU A 63 -12.51 4.36 2.95
N GLU A 64 -11.25 4.55 2.56
CA GLU A 64 -10.62 3.85 1.43
C GLU A 64 -10.52 2.34 1.67
N ARG A 65 -10.32 1.90 2.91
CA ARG A 65 -10.33 0.46 3.21
C ARG A 65 -11.73 -0.15 3.02
N GLN A 66 -12.76 0.58 3.44
CA GLN A 66 -14.16 0.14 3.29
C GLN A 66 -14.63 0.15 1.84
N GLU A 67 -14.28 1.20 1.08
CA GLU A 67 -14.68 1.34 -0.34
C GLU A 67 -14.19 0.16 -1.19
N TYR A 68 -13.00 -0.36 -0.92
CA TYR A 68 -12.42 -1.46 -1.68
C TYR A 68 -12.67 -2.84 -1.05
N GLY A 69 -13.49 -2.93 0.02
CA GLY A 69 -13.80 -4.19 0.71
C GLY A 69 -12.57 -4.89 1.30
N LEU A 70 -11.48 -4.14 1.51
CA LEU A 70 -10.24 -4.67 2.07
C LEU A 70 -10.35 -4.59 3.58
N GLY A 71 -10.89 -5.67 4.16
CA GLY A 71 -11.07 -5.82 5.60
C GLY A 71 -9.83 -5.37 6.38
N GLU A 72 -10.09 -4.70 7.50
CA GLU A 72 -9.07 -4.28 8.45
C GLU A 72 -8.19 -5.48 8.80
N VAL A 73 -6.91 -5.44 8.43
CA VAL A 73 -6.00 -6.53 8.81
C VAL A 73 -5.72 -6.35 10.29
N THR A 74 -6.49 -7.06 11.11
CA THR A 74 -6.33 -7.13 12.57
C THR A 74 -4.86 -7.40 12.89
N ALA A 75 -4.35 -6.57 13.80
CA ALA A 75 -2.98 -6.51 14.28
C ALA A 75 -2.48 -7.83 14.90
#